data_AF-A0AAV1AQD8-F1
#
_entry.id   AF-A0AAV1AQD8-F1
#
_cell.length_a   1.000
_cell.length_b   1.000
_cell.length_c   1.000
_cell.angle_alpha   90.00
_cell.angle_beta   90.00
_cell.angle_gamma   90.00
#
_symmetry.space_group_name_H-M   'P 1'
#
loop_
_entity.id
_entity.type
_entity.pdbx_description
1 polymer ?
#
loop_
_entity_poly.entity_id
_entity_poly.type
_entity_poly.pdbx_seq_one_letter_code
_entity_poly.pdbx_strand_id
1 'polypeptide(L)'
;MLHFDFYEQRLGPNATFQFFKAAHESDPLATLFMNDFNVVETCNDVNSSVDAYILKIRELRQHGVFMDGIGLEGHFTIPNPPLIRAILDKFATLDLPIWLTEIDISKTVDQETQAIYMEQVLREGFSHPSVNGIMLWTALHPYGCYQMCLTDNDLKNLPSGDMVDKLLQEWQTGRVEGVTEEHGSHSFYGFLGEYRVSVEYGNRTIDSTFSLGSGDETRHVTVTVS
;
A
#
# COMPACT_ATOMS: atom_id res chain seq x y z
N MET A 1 12.34 14.54 11.84
CA MET A 1 11.66 14.26 10.54
C MET A 1 10.64 15.38 10.32
N LEU A 2 9.72 15.38 9.34
CA LEU A 2 9.02 16.62 8.93
C LEU A 2 8.24 17.26 10.08
N HIS A 3 7.68 16.40 10.94
CA HIS A 3 7.08 16.79 12.20
C HIS A 3 7.94 16.47 13.42
N PHE A 4 7.71 17.24 14.48
CA PHE A 4 8.21 17.02 15.85
C PHE A 4 9.71 16.72 15.94
N ASP A 5 10.52 17.77 15.95
CA ASP A 5 11.98 17.77 16.04
C ASP A 5 12.52 17.61 17.48
N PHE A 6 11.80 16.90 18.35
CA PHE A 6 12.12 16.78 19.78
C PHE A 6 13.55 16.31 20.06
N TYR A 7 14.02 15.33 19.29
CA TYR A 7 15.35 14.75 19.44
C TYR A 7 16.42 15.64 18.82
N GLU A 8 16.16 16.22 17.65
CA GLU A 8 17.06 17.16 17.00
C GLU A 8 17.29 18.41 17.86
N GLN A 9 16.26 18.90 18.57
CA GLN A 9 16.39 20.00 19.53
C GLN A 9 17.27 19.67 20.74
N ARG A 10 17.31 18.39 21.17
CA ARG A 10 18.02 17.97 22.39
C ARG A 10 19.42 17.41 22.13
N LEU A 11 19.58 16.69 21.03
CA LEU A 11 20.79 15.96 20.68
C LEU A 11 21.55 16.63 19.52
N GLY A 12 20.97 17.68 18.92
CA GLY A 12 21.54 18.44 17.82
C GLY A 12 20.94 18.06 16.46
N PRO A 13 21.16 18.90 15.42
CA PRO A 13 20.52 18.74 14.11
C PRO A 13 20.85 17.41 13.41
N ASN A 14 21.93 16.75 13.81
CA ASN A 14 22.36 15.47 13.24
C ASN A 14 21.76 14.24 13.94
N ALA A 15 20.87 14.42 14.93
CA ALA A 15 20.28 13.32 15.69
C ALA A 15 19.59 12.28 14.79
N THR A 16 18.80 12.73 13.81
CA THR A 16 18.13 11.85 12.83
C THR A 16 19.12 10.96 12.09
N PHE A 17 20.23 11.55 11.61
CA PHE A 17 21.28 10.82 10.90
C PHE A 17 21.94 9.78 11.81
N GLN A 18 22.22 10.14 13.06
CA GLN A 18 22.81 9.22 14.04
C GLN A 18 21.89 8.04 14.33
N PHE A 19 20.57 8.26 14.38
CA PHE A 19 19.59 7.18 14.57
C PHE A 19 19.55 6.23 13.39
N PHE A 20 19.49 6.73 12.16
CA PHE A 20 19.54 5.87 10.97
C PHE A 20 20.86 5.10 10.86
N LYS A 21 21.98 5.75 11.20
CA LYS A 21 23.28 5.08 11.26
C LYS A 21 23.29 3.96 12.30
N ALA A 22 22.79 4.21 13.51
CA ALA A 22 22.72 3.20 14.56
C ALA A 22 21.79 2.04 14.18
N ALA A 23 20.66 2.32 13.52
CA ALA A 23 19.76 1.30 13.00
C ALA A 23 20.47 0.41 11.96
N HIS A 24 21.15 1.00 10.98
CA HIS A 24 21.88 0.27 9.96
C HIS A 24 23.07 -0.53 10.52
N GLU A 25 23.78 0.00 11.52
CA GLU A 25 24.85 -0.73 12.22
C GLU A 25 24.32 -1.93 13.00
N SER A 26 23.07 -1.86 13.48
CA SER A 26 22.42 -2.95 14.22
C SER A 26 21.83 -4.01 13.31
N ASP A 27 21.21 -3.59 12.20
CA ASP A 27 20.69 -4.48 11.16
C ASP A 27 20.89 -3.85 9.77
N PRO A 28 21.96 -4.25 9.04
CA PRO A 28 22.23 -3.72 7.72
C PRO A 28 21.30 -4.26 6.63
N LEU A 29 20.44 -5.24 6.94
CA LEU A 29 19.46 -5.81 6.01
C LEU A 29 18.05 -5.23 6.21
N ALA A 30 17.85 -4.39 7.23
CA ALA A 30 16.57 -3.75 7.49
C ALA A 30 16.19 -2.81 6.34
N THR A 31 14.97 -2.98 5.81
CA THR A 31 14.38 -2.05 4.84
C THR A 31 14.03 -0.74 5.54
N LEU A 32 14.68 0.36 5.13
CA LEU A 32 14.49 1.66 5.75
C LEU A 32 13.40 2.48 5.05
N PHE A 33 12.38 2.85 5.81
CA PHE A 33 11.36 3.80 5.38
C PHE A 33 11.53 5.13 6.11
N MET A 34 11.29 6.23 5.40
CA MET A 34 10.84 7.46 6.05
C MET A 34 9.32 7.35 6.18
N ASN A 35 8.71 7.78 7.28
CA ASN A 35 7.26 7.73 7.50
C ASN A 35 6.81 9.05 8.11
N ASP A 36 5.74 9.64 7.58
CA ASP A 36 5.23 10.92 8.08
C ASP A 36 3.75 11.13 7.69
N PHE A 37 3.02 11.93 8.48
CA PHE A 37 1.62 12.30 8.27
C PHE A 37 1.47 13.65 7.57
N ASN A 38 0.23 13.99 7.20
CA ASN A 38 -0.17 15.21 6.49
C ASN A 38 0.52 15.41 5.13
N VAL A 39 1.22 14.40 4.63
CA VAL A 39 1.90 14.45 3.34
C VAL A 39 0.95 14.16 2.20
N VAL A 40 0.17 13.08 2.32
CA VAL A 40 -0.77 12.57 1.29
C VAL A 40 -2.20 13.06 1.51
N GLU A 41 -2.49 13.45 2.74
CA GLU A 41 -3.82 13.77 3.26
C GLU A 41 -4.24 15.20 2.97
N THR A 42 -3.28 16.14 2.91
CA THR A 42 -3.58 17.57 2.81
C THR A 42 -2.44 18.37 2.19
N CYS A 43 -2.76 19.57 1.70
CA CYS A 43 -1.80 20.58 1.28
C CYS A 43 -1.76 21.79 2.23
N ASN A 44 -2.49 21.74 3.35
CA ASN A 44 -2.58 22.83 4.31
C ASN A 44 -1.44 22.81 5.34
N ASP A 45 -0.73 21.69 5.46
CA ASP A 45 0.43 21.59 6.35
C ASP A 45 1.68 22.15 5.67
N VAL A 46 2.11 23.32 6.12
CA VAL A 46 3.29 24.01 5.58
C VAL A 46 4.61 23.28 5.88
N ASN A 47 4.62 22.40 6.89
CA ASN A 47 5.83 21.67 7.28
C ASN A 47 5.93 20.31 6.58
N SER A 48 4.81 19.76 6.08
CA SER A 48 4.73 18.41 5.54
C SER A 48 4.25 18.35 4.10
N SER A 49 4.87 19.14 3.23
CA SER A 49 4.63 19.00 1.80
C SER A 49 5.39 17.81 1.21
N VAL A 50 4.87 17.25 0.12
CA VAL A 50 5.60 16.28 -0.72
C VAL A 50 7.01 16.78 -1.11
N ASP A 51 7.19 18.08 -1.34
CA ASP A 51 8.51 18.66 -1.63
C ASP A 51 9.43 18.63 -0.41
N ALA A 52 8.93 18.99 0.77
CA ALA A 52 9.71 18.92 2.01
C ALA A 52 10.14 17.48 2.32
N TYR A 53 9.26 16.50 2.09
CA TYR A 53 9.57 15.09 2.21
C TYR A 53 10.70 14.66 1.26
N ILE A 54 10.56 14.97 -0.04
CA ILE A 54 11.57 14.63 -1.05
C ILE A 54 12.92 15.30 -0.72
N LEU A 55 12.89 16.56 -0.28
CA LEU A 55 14.09 17.27 0.17
C LEU A 55 14.74 16.56 1.36
N LYS A 56 13.95 16.06 2.32
CA LYS A 56 14.47 15.33 3.47
C LYS A 56 15.11 14.00 3.10
N ILE A 57 14.50 13.22 2.19
CA ILE A 57 15.13 12.01 1.62
C ILE A 57 16.49 12.36 0.99
N ARG A 58 16.56 13.45 0.22
CA ARG A 58 17.80 13.87 -0.44
C ARG A 58 18.87 14.30 0.56
N GLU A 59 18.49 15.00 1.62
CA GLU A 59 19.39 15.40 2.71
C GLU A 59 19.96 14.17 3.43
N LEU A 60 19.12 13.17 3.75
CA LEU A 60 19.55 11.90 4.35
C LEU A 60 20.55 11.17 3.44
N ARG A 61 20.27 11.13 2.13
CA ARG A 61 21.18 10.53 1.14
C ARG A 61 22.54 11.23 1.09
N GLN A 62 22.59 12.56 1.20
CA GLN A 62 23.86 13.31 1.27
C GLN A 62 24.70 12.95 2.50
N HIS A 63 24.07 12.49 3.57
CA HIS A 63 24.73 12.01 4.78
C HIS A 63 25.00 10.49 4.76
N GLY A 64 24.76 9.80 3.64
CA GLY A 64 25.02 8.36 3.48
C GLY A 64 23.91 7.46 4.03
N VAL A 65 22.72 8.00 4.28
CA VAL A 65 21.53 7.24 4.67
C VAL A 65 20.63 7.07 3.45
N PHE A 66 20.38 5.83 3.04
CA PHE A 66 19.55 5.51 1.89
C PHE A 66 18.22 4.95 2.38
N MET A 67 17.11 5.54 1.93
CA MET A 67 15.78 5.00 2.15
C MET A 67 15.49 3.96 1.06
N ASP A 68 14.88 2.86 1.48
CA ASP A 68 14.40 1.78 0.62
C ASP A 68 12.91 1.92 0.29
N GLY A 69 12.19 2.80 0.99
CA GLY A 69 10.78 3.05 0.74
C GLY A 69 10.25 4.36 1.32
N ILE A 70 9.04 4.71 0.90
CA ILE A 70 8.31 5.91 1.30
C ILE A 70 7.08 5.47 2.09
N GLY A 71 6.98 5.88 3.34
CA GLY A 71 5.82 5.68 4.20
C GLY A 71 4.99 6.95 4.30
N LEU A 72 3.69 6.82 4.06
CA LEU A 72 2.69 7.88 4.16
C LEU A 72 1.61 7.39 5.12
N GLU A 73 1.48 8.03 6.29
CA GLU A 73 0.59 7.54 7.36
C GLU A 73 -0.85 7.39 6.85
N GLY A 74 -1.43 8.44 6.26
CA GLY A 74 -2.75 8.34 5.63
C GLY A 74 -3.90 8.52 6.62
N HIS A 75 -3.78 9.46 7.56
CA HIS A 75 -4.84 9.81 8.50
C HIS A 75 -5.83 10.82 7.88
N PHE A 76 -6.84 10.34 7.16
CA PHE A 76 -7.76 11.21 6.42
C PHE A 76 -8.95 11.65 7.27
N THR A 77 -9.44 12.88 7.06
CA THR A 77 -10.79 13.29 7.50
C THR A 77 -11.76 13.33 6.33
N ILE A 78 -11.41 14.08 5.28
CA ILE A 78 -12.08 14.08 3.99
C ILE A 78 -10.99 13.86 2.94
N PRO A 79 -11.00 12.74 2.22
CA PRO A 79 -9.99 12.48 1.20
C PRO A 79 -10.19 13.38 -0.01
N ASN A 80 -9.09 13.64 -0.71
CA ASN A 80 -9.09 14.35 -1.99
C ASN A 80 -8.37 13.47 -3.03
N PRO A 81 -9.09 12.59 -3.76
CA PRO A 81 -8.49 11.64 -4.68
C PRO A 81 -7.55 12.27 -5.73
N PRO A 82 -7.89 13.41 -6.37
CA PRO A 82 -6.93 14.12 -7.24
C PRO A 82 -5.63 14.53 -6.55
N LEU A 83 -5.69 14.98 -5.30
CA LEU A 83 -4.51 15.34 -4.52
C LEU A 83 -3.67 14.11 -4.18
N ILE A 84 -4.31 13.04 -3.70
CA ILE A 84 -3.66 11.75 -3.41
C ILE A 84 -2.89 11.28 -4.65
N ARG A 85 -3.57 11.23 -5.81
CA ARG A 85 -2.95 10.86 -7.09
C ARG A 85 -1.72 11.71 -7.41
N ALA A 86 -1.85 13.04 -7.36
CA ALA A 86 -0.76 13.95 -7.70
C ALA A 86 0.46 13.80 -6.79
N ILE A 87 0.25 13.48 -5.50
CA ILE A 87 1.33 13.24 -4.53
C ILE A 87 2.01 11.89 -4.81
N LEU A 88 1.22 10.84 -5.04
CA LEU A 88 1.75 9.52 -5.41
C LEU A 88 2.56 9.57 -6.71
N ASP A 89 2.04 10.25 -7.76
CA ASP A 89 2.73 10.44 -9.03
C ASP A 89 4.08 11.15 -8.84
N LYS A 90 4.13 12.13 -7.92
CA LYS A 90 5.36 12.85 -7.61
C LYS A 90 6.37 11.99 -6.86
N PHE A 91 5.92 11.18 -5.89
CA PHE A 91 6.79 10.23 -5.20
C PHE A 91 7.28 9.11 -6.12
N ALA A 92 6.47 8.68 -7.09
CA ALA A 92 6.86 7.69 -8.08
C ALA A 92 8.12 8.10 -8.87
N THR A 93 8.38 9.40 -9.01
CA THR A 93 9.62 9.89 -9.66
C THR A 93 10.91 9.55 -8.91
N LEU A 94 10.82 9.08 -7.66
CA LEU A 94 11.97 8.65 -6.87
C LEU A 94 12.34 7.18 -7.09
N ASP A 95 11.49 6.41 -7.79
CA ASP A 95 11.69 4.97 -8.02
C ASP A 95 11.84 4.17 -6.71
N LEU A 96 11.13 4.62 -5.67
CA LEU A 96 11.02 3.96 -4.37
C LEU A 96 9.60 3.40 -4.18
N PRO A 97 9.44 2.21 -3.58
CA PRO A 97 8.13 1.67 -3.25
C PRO A 97 7.40 2.58 -2.25
N ILE A 98 6.14 2.87 -2.53
CA ILE A 98 5.28 3.68 -1.65
C ILE A 98 4.41 2.73 -0.81
N TRP A 99 4.34 3.00 0.49
CA TRP A 99 3.46 2.34 1.43
C TRP A 99 2.52 3.37 2.06
N LEU A 100 1.23 3.08 2.01
CA LEU A 100 0.25 3.75 2.85
C LEU A 100 0.19 2.99 4.17
N THR A 101 0.69 3.58 5.25
CA THR A 101 1.15 2.80 6.41
C THR A 101 0.13 2.73 7.56
N GLU A 102 -0.76 3.71 7.68
CA GLU A 102 -1.59 3.91 8.87
C GLU A 102 -2.99 4.39 8.50
N ILE A 103 -3.58 3.85 7.43
CA ILE A 103 -4.83 4.39 6.88
C ILE A 103 -5.97 4.25 7.89
N ASP A 104 -6.54 5.39 8.26
CA ASP A 104 -7.83 5.49 8.92
C ASP A 104 -8.61 6.73 8.45
N ILE A 105 -9.92 6.72 8.74
CA ILE A 105 -10.79 7.87 8.55
C ILE A 105 -11.18 8.42 9.91
N SER A 106 -11.03 9.73 10.10
CA SER A 106 -11.34 10.43 11.34
C SER A 106 -12.71 10.04 11.91
N LYS A 107 -12.79 9.84 13.23
CA LYS A 107 -14.06 9.59 13.95
C LYS A 107 -15.03 10.78 13.97
N THR A 108 -14.63 11.92 13.41
CA THR A 108 -15.49 13.11 13.34
C THR A 108 -16.59 12.99 12.29
N VAL A 109 -16.51 12.02 11.38
CA VAL A 109 -17.58 11.66 10.44
C VAL A 109 -18.25 10.37 10.90
N ASP A 110 -19.50 10.13 10.46
CA ASP A 110 -20.25 8.92 10.81
C ASP A 110 -19.69 7.67 10.09
N GLN A 111 -20.06 6.49 10.57
CA GLN A 111 -19.51 5.21 10.10
C GLN A 111 -19.78 4.91 8.62
N GLU A 112 -20.92 5.35 8.07
CA GLU A 112 -21.22 5.17 6.65
C GLU A 112 -20.32 6.08 5.81
N THR A 113 -20.14 7.33 6.24
CA THR A 113 -19.20 8.26 5.61
C THR A 113 -17.76 7.75 5.72
N GLN A 114 -17.35 7.16 6.85
CA GLN A 114 -16.04 6.51 6.97
C GLN A 114 -15.85 5.42 5.92
N ALA A 115 -16.84 4.55 5.70
CA ALA A 115 -16.75 3.50 4.69
C ALA A 115 -16.60 4.06 3.26
N ILE A 116 -17.37 5.10 2.92
CA ILE A 116 -17.29 5.77 1.61
C ILE A 116 -15.92 6.40 1.37
N TYR A 117 -15.40 7.14 2.36
CA TYR A 117 -14.10 7.80 2.24
C TYR A 117 -12.94 6.80 2.22
N MET A 118 -13.04 5.75 3.03
CA MET A 118 -12.07 4.66 3.02
C MET A 118 -12.03 3.97 1.65
N GLU A 119 -13.19 3.70 1.03
CA GLU A 119 -13.22 3.12 -0.32
C GLU A 119 -12.47 3.98 -1.35
N GLN A 120 -12.63 5.30 -1.29
CA GLN A 120 -11.93 6.22 -2.20
C GLN A 120 -10.41 6.14 -2.01
N VAL A 121 -9.94 6.18 -0.76
CA VAL A 121 -8.51 6.13 -0.43
C VAL A 121 -7.90 4.80 -0.84
N LEU A 122 -8.55 3.68 -0.51
CA LEU A 122 -8.07 2.35 -0.84
C LEU A 122 -8.01 2.14 -2.35
N ARG A 123 -9.01 2.59 -3.11
CA ARG A 123 -9.00 2.52 -4.58
C ARG A 123 -7.91 3.37 -5.21
N GLU A 124 -7.65 4.58 -4.71
CA GLU A 124 -6.55 5.41 -5.21
C GLU A 124 -5.19 4.76 -4.94
N GLY A 125 -4.97 4.25 -3.72
CA GLY A 125 -3.74 3.53 -3.37
C GLY A 125 -3.55 2.29 -4.24
N PHE A 126 -4.58 1.44 -4.32
CA PHE A 126 -4.52 0.17 -5.06
C PHE A 126 -4.34 0.34 -6.57
N SER A 127 -4.88 1.42 -7.15
CA SER A 127 -4.77 1.70 -8.59
C SER A 127 -3.48 2.40 -9.00
N HIS A 128 -2.59 2.73 -8.05
CA HIS A 128 -1.34 3.42 -8.34
C HIS A 128 -0.17 2.42 -8.43
N PRO A 129 0.55 2.31 -9.57
CA PRO A 129 1.54 1.25 -9.79
C PRO A 129 2.75 1.31 -8.85
N SER A 130 3.11 2.50 -8.33
CA SER A 130 4.20 2.66 -7.35
C SER A 130 3.79 2.42 -5.89
N VAL A 131 2.51 2.09 -5.62
CA VAL A 131 2.07 1.71 -4.28
C VAL A 131 2.22 0.20 -4.12
N ASN A 132 3.09 -0.20 -3.20
CA ASN A 132 3.45 -1.60 -2.97
C ASN A 132 2.77 -2.18 -1.72
N GLY A 133 2.24 -1.34 -0.84
CA GLY A 133 1.60 -1.79 0.39
C GLY A 133 0.57 -0.78 0.90
N ILE A 134 -0.49 -1.33 1.48
CA ILE A 134 -1.53 -0.58 2.19
C ILE A 134 -1.74 -1.28 3.54
N MET A 135 -1.63 -0.53 4.62
CA MET A 135 -1.85 -0.98 5.99
C MET A 135 -2.89 -0.08 6.65
N LEU A 136 -3.82 -0.69 7.39
CA LEU A 136 -4.94 0.01 8.02
C LEU A 136 -4.67 0.21 9.50
N TRP A 137 -4.97 1.41 10.02
CA TRP A 137 -4.81 1.74 11.43
C TRP A 137 -6.10 1.53 12.23
N THR A 138 -6.61 0.31 12.18
CA THR A 138 -7.98 -0.02 12.63
C THR A 138 -8.01 -0.97 13.84
N ALA A 139 -7.01 -0.88 14.72
CA ALA A 139 -6.90 -1.75 15.87
C ALA A 139 -8.11 -1.61 16.82
N LEU A 140 -8.74 -2.73 17.15
CA LEU A 140 -9.83 -2.78 18.12
C LEU A 140 -9.29 -2.65 19.54
N HIS A 141 -9.87 -1.77 20.34
CA HIS A 141 -9.54 -1.61 21.75
C HIS A 141 -10.80 -1.76 22.63
N PRO A 142 -10.71 -2.30 23.87
CA PRO A 142 -11.87 -2.50 24.75
C PRO A 142 -12.75 -1.27 25.03
N TYR A 143 -12.25 -0.06 24.76
CA TYR A 143 -12.96 1.21 24.99
C TYR A 143 -13.39 1.89 23.67
N GLY A 144 -13.40 1.16 22.56
CA GLY A 144 -13.70 1.68 21.23
C GLY A 144 -12.43 1.96 20.41
N CYS A 145 -12.61 2.62 19.28
CA CYS A 145 -11.56 2.81 18.27
C CYS A 145 -10.80 4.13 18.48
N TYR A 146 -9.56 4.21 18.00
CA TYR A 146 -8.83 5.47 17.96
C TYR A 146 -9.50 6.49 17.01
N GLN A 147 -9.57 6.14 15.72
CA GLN A 147 -10.33 6.85 14.68
C GLN A 147 -11.43 5.95 14.07
N MET A 148 -11.08 4.70 13.78
CA MET A 148 -11.95 3.77 13.05
C MET A 148 -11.64 2.33 13.46
N CYS A 149 -12.62 1.44 13.41
CA CYS A 149 -12.44 -0.01 13.44
C CYS A 149 -13.13 -0.61 12.22
N LEU A 150 -12.79 -1.86 11.89
CA LEU A 150 -13.53 -2.66 10.90
C LEU A 150 -14.69 -3.43 11.55
N THR A 151 -14.59 -3.73 12.84
CA THR A 151 -15.61 -4.47 13.60
C THR A 151 -15.95 -3.76 14.91
N ASP A 152 -17.10 -4.11 15.50
CA ASP A 152 -17.41 -3.78 16.89
C ASP A 152 -16.70 -4.74 17.88
N ASN A 153 -17.00 -4.59 19.17
CA ASN A 153 -16.42 -5.41 20.25
C ASN A 153 -16.88 -6.88 20.23
N ASP A 154 -17.97 -7.20 19.54
CA ASP A 154 -18.49 -8.55 19.36
C ASP A 154 -17.96 -9.18 18.05
N LEU A 155 -16.98 -8.53 17.40
CA LEU A 155 -16.39 -8.91 16.11
C LEU A 155 -17.41 -8.94 14.96
N LYS A 156 -18.48 -8.17 15.07
CA LYS A 156 -19.41 -7.94 13.97
C LYS A 156 -18.91 -6.79 13.11
N ASN A 157 -18.95 -6.96 11.79
CA ASN A 157 -18.54 -5.92 10.85
C ASN A 157 -19.32 -4.60 11.07
N LEU A 158 -18.56 -3.52 11.01
CA LEU A 158 -19.05 -2.16 10.79
C LEU A 158 -19.10 -1.89 9.28
N PRO A 159 -19.74 -0.79 8.82
CA PRO A 159 -19.79 -0.45 7.39
C PRO A 159 -18.41 -0.41 6.70
N SER A 160 -17.37 0.04 7.42
CA SER A 160 -15.98 0.02 6.96
C SER A 160 -15.44 -1.41 6.76
N GLY A 161 -15.78 -2.34 7.65
CA GLY A 161 -15.42 -3.77 7.51
C GLY A 161 -16.09 -4.42 6.31
N ASP A 162 -17.42 -4.21 6.15
CA ASP A 162 -18.16 -4.73 5.00
C ASP A 162 -17.63 -4.19 3.67
N MET A 163 -17.24 -2.91 3.64
CA MET A 163 -16.63 -2.28 2.46
C MET A 163 -15.25 -2.87 2.15
N VAL A 164 -14.38 -3.07 3.15
CA VAL A 164 -13.07 -3.71 2.95
C VAL A 164 -13.23 -5.14 2.43
N ASP A 165 -14.13 -5.93 3.02
CA ASP A 165 -14.41 -7.30 2.58
C ASP A 165 -14.89 -7.33 1.12
N LYS A 166 -15.75 -6.38 0.73
CA LYS A 166 -16.20 -6.22 -0.65
C LYS A 166 -15.04 -5.90 -1.60
N LEU A 167 -14.12 -4.99 -1.23
CA LEU A 167 -12.95 -4.68 -2.06
C LEU A 167 -12.01 -5.87 -2.20
N LEU A 168 -11.76 -6.62 -1.13
CA LEU A 168 -10.96 -7.84 -1.19
C LEU A 168 -11.60 -8.91 -2.10
N GLN A 169 -12.93 -8.99 -2.11
CA GLN A 169 -13.65 -9.87 -3.04
C GLN A 169 -13.60 -9.39 -4.49
N GLU A 170 -13.52 -8.08 -4.71
CA GLU A 170 -13.37 -7.46 -6.03
C GLU A 170 -11.93 -7.59 -6.56
N TRP A 171 -10.93 -7.46 -5.69
CA TRP A 171 -9.50 -7.45 -6.01
C TRP A 171 -8.87 -8.85 -5.99
N GLN A 172 -9.56 -9.78 -6.63
CA GLN A 172 -9.08 -11.13 -6.86
C GLN A 172 -9.53 -11.60 -8.23
N THR A 173 -8.71 -12.47 -8.84
CA THR A 173 -9.03 -13.03 -10.16
C THR A 173 -10.12 -14.10 -10.08
N GLY A 174 -10.23 -14.77 -8.93
CA GLY A 174 -11.15 -15.89 -8.75
C GLY A 174 -10.80 -17.07 -9.67
N ARG A 175 -11.83 -17.82 -10.08
CA ARG A 175 -11.71 -18.92 -11.04
C ARG A 175 -12.02 -18.41 -12.44
N VAL A 176 -11.07 -18.58 -13.35
CA VAL A 176 -11.26 -18.32 -14.78
C VAL A 176 -11.35 -19.64 -15.51
N GLU A 177 -12.36 -19.79 -16.37
CA GLU A 177 -12.56 -20.95 -17.23
C GLU A 177 -12.57 -20.49 -18.69
N GLY A 178 -12.05 -21.33 -19.57
CA GLY A 178 -11.99 -21.02 -20.99
C GLY A 178 -11.61 -22.23 -21.83
N VAL A 179 -11.80 -22.08 -23.13
CA VAL A 179 -11.38 -23.06 -24.14
C VAL A 179 -10.19 -22.47 -24.89
N THR A 180 -9.18 -23.30 -25.14
CA THR A 180 -8.03 -22.90 -25.95
C THR A 180 -8.41 -22.71 -27.41
N GLU A 181 -7.77 -21.77 -28.08
CA GLU A 181 -7.90 -21.56 -29.53
C GLU A 181 -7.25 -22.70 -30.33
N GLU A 182 -7.29 -22.62 -31.67
CA GLU A 182 -6.76 -23.65 -32.60
C GLU A 182 -5.29 -24.01 -32.34
N HIS A 183 -4.52 -23.06 -31.81
CA HIS A 183 -3.09 -23.25 -31.48
C HIS A 183 -2.83 -23.55 -30.00
N GLY A 184 -3.86 -23.85 -29.20
CA GLY A 184 -3.71 -24.19 -27.79
C GLY A 184 -3.53 -22.99 -26.83
N SER A 185 -3.74 -21.76 -27.31
CA SER A 185 -3.63 -20.53 -26.51
C SER A 185 -4.91 -20.17 -25.79
N HIS A 186 -4.80 -19.63 -24.58
CA HIS A 186 -5.88 -18.97 -23.84
C HIS A 186 -5.29 -17.78 -23.06
N SER A 187 -5.97 -16.64 -23.11
CA SER A 187 -5.53 -15.39 -22.46
C SER A 187 -6.59 -14.91 -21.47
N PHE A 188 -6.13 -14.41 -20.32
CA PHE A 188 -6.99 -13.82 -19.30
C PHE A 188 -6.25 -12.67 -18.59
N TYR A 189 -7.01 -11.80 -17.92
CA TYR A 189 -6.46 -10.78 -17.03
C TYR A 189 -6.60 -11.24 -15.58
N GLY A 190 -5.56 -11.04 -14.77
CA GLY A 190 -5.56 -11.42 -13.37
C GLY A 190 -4.75 -10.47 -12.49
N PHE A 191 -5.12 -10.42 -11.21
CA PHE A 191 -4.36 -9.75 -10.15
C PHE A 191 -3.07 -10.50 -9.81
N LEU A 192 -2.13 -9.79 -9.18
CA LEU A 192 -0.87 -10.41 -8.73
C LEU A 192 -1.15 -11.53 -7.72
N GLY A 193 -0.40 -12.62 -7.79
CA GLY A 193 -0.55 -13.75 -6.86
C GLY A 193 -0.17 -15.09 -7.44
N GLU A 194 -0.45 -16.16 -6.69
CA GLU A 194 -0.18 -17.53 -7.09
C GLU A 194 -1.41 -18.17 -7.73
N TYR A 195 -1.19 -18.87 -8.83
CA TYR A 195 -2.24 -19.50 -9.62
C TYR A 195 -2.01 -21.01 -9.73
N ARG A 196 -3.11 -21.76 -9.72
CA ARG A 196 -3.16 -23.14 -10.21
C ARG A 196 -3.94 -23.16 -11.51
N VAL A 197 -3.39 -23.80 -12.53
CA VAL A 197 -4.03 -24.02 -13.82
C VAL A 197 -4.29 -25.51 -14.00
N SER A 198 -5.49 -25.85 -14.46
CA SER A 198 -5.89 -27.22 -14.80
C SER A 198 -6.28 -27.25 -16.27
N VAL A 199 -5.65 -28.13 -17.05
CA VAL A 199 -5.85 -28.26 -18.49
C VAL A 199 -6.46 -29.63 -18.79
N GLU A 200 -7.60 -29.64 -19.46
CA GLU A 200 -8.28 -30.86 -19.92
C GLU A 200 -8.11 -31.02 -21.44
N TYR A 201 -7.64 -32.20 -21.87
CA TYR A 201 -7.53 -32.55 -23.29
C TYR A 201 -7.86 -34.03 -23.50
N GLY A 202 -8.97 -34.30 -24.20
CA GLY A 202 -9.52 -35.65 -24.33
C GLY A 202 -9.93 -36.21 -22.97
N ASN A 203 -9.37 -37.36 -22.57
CA ASN A 203 -9.63 -37.99 -21.27
C ASN A 203 -8.53 -37.72 -20.24
N ARG A 204 -7.72 -36.67 -20.44
CA ARG A 204 -6.59 -36.33 -19.57
C ARG A 204 -6.80 -34.95 -18.95
N THR A 205 -6.42 -34.84 -17.69
CA THR A 205 -6.38 -33.58 -16.93
C THR A 205 -4.98 -33.43 -16.35
N ILE A 206 -4.39 -32.25 -16.49
CA ILE A 206 -3.07 -31.91 -15.92
C ILE A 206 -3.18 -30.61 -15.14
N ASP A 207 -2.59 -30.61 -13.95
CA ASP A 207 -2.46 -29.43 -13.11
C ASP A 207 -1.04 -28.87 -13.16
N SER A 208 -0.92 -27.55 -13.14
CA SER A 208 0.33 -26.82 -12.99
C SER A 208 0.10 -25.57 -12.14
N THR A 209 1.18 -24.90 -11.77
CA THR A 209 1.15 -23.68 -10.94
C THR A 209 2.09 -22.63 -11.50
N PHE A 210 1.73 -21.36 -11.35
CA PHE A 210 2.58 -20.23 -11.69
C PHE A 210 2.25 -19.02 -10.82
N SER A 211 3.25 -18.17 -10.57
CA SER A 211 3.06 -16.87 -9.94
C SER A 211 2.72 -15.82 -11.00
N LEU A 212 1.98 -14.77 -10.68
CA LEU A 212 1.86 -13.55 -11.49
C LEU A 212 2.40 -12.40 -10.65
N GLY A 213 3.57 -11.88 -11.03
CA GLY A 213 4.21 -10.73 -10.40
C GLY A 213 3.97 -9.45 -11.22
N SER A 214 4.35 -8.31 -10.66
CA SER A 214 4.33 -7.04 -11.40
C SER A 214 5.26 -7.10 -12.62
N GLY A 215 4.85 -6.46 -13.72
CA GLY A 215 5.65 -6.36 -14.94
C GLY A 215 4.92 -5.62 -16.05
N ASP A 216 5.68 -5.10 -17.01
CA ASP A 216 5.17 -4.30 -18.14
C ASP A 216 4.69 -5.17 -19.31
N GLU A 217 4.97 -6.48 -19.26
CA GLU A 217 4.69 -7.43 -20.33
C GLU A 217 3.71 -8.51 -19.90
N THR A 218 3.03 -9.09 -20.88
CA THR A 218 2.17 -10.26 -20.67
C THR A 218 3.01 -11.46 -20.28
N ARG A 219 2.68 -12.10 -19.16
CA ARG A 219 3.34 -13.33 -18.73
C ARG A 219 2.83 -14.52 -19.54
N HIS A 220 3.73 -15.21 -20.23
CA HIS A 220 3.43 -16.45 -20.94
C HIS A 220 3.75 -17.68 -20.07
N VAL A 221 2.82 -18.62 -20.00
CA VAL A 221 2.96 -19.89 -19.26
C VAL A 221 2.63 -21.03 -20.22
N THR A 222 3.53 -22.01 -20.32
CA THR A 222 3.33 -23.19 -21.17
C THR A 222 3.02 -24.40 -20.30
N VAL A 223 1.90 -25.07 -20.57
CA VAL A 223 1.52 -26.34 -19.94
C VAL A 223 1.51 -27.41 -21.02
N THR A 224 2.24 -28.50 -20.82
CA THR A 224 2.34 -29.59 -21.81
C THR A 224 1.47 -30.76 -21.40
N VAL A 225 0.57 -31.18 -22.29
CA VAL A 225 -0.22 -32.40 -22.13
C VAL A 225 0.44 -33.56 -22.86
N SER A 226 1.18 -34.39 -22.12
CA SER A 226 1.84 -35.61 -22.62
C SER A 226 0.91 -36.82 -22.61
#